data_AF-A0A7Y9EE72-F1
#
_entry.id   AF-A0A7Y9EE72-F1
#
_cell.length_a   1.000
_cell.length_b   1.000
_cell.length_c   1.000
_cell.angle_alpha   90.00
_cell.angle_beta   90.00
_cell.angle_gamma   90.00
#
_symmetry.space_group_name_H-M   'P 1'
#
loop_
_entity.id
_entity.type
_entity.pdbx_description
1 polymer ?
#
loop_
_entity_poly.entity_id
_entity_poly.type
_entity_poly.pdbx_seq_one_letter_code
_entity_poly.pdbx_strand_id
1 'polypeptide(L)'
;MLDARHVIITHSAADRAAAILGYNRAQARTWLDREKRKGRVVDRLPHPFSGKRSRSGHFVLIDETLIMQLTRTEKGEWLATGCEFFPAWLRARGLGGEKIDPFALASNELTARIGFSEHALDRYAQRTAGFPERRLSDWEKDQAKAELRRQLSRDAHASRERPAWYRSRTPNDFFVVAEGGEICIPMRHTPGSATPFTALTVLHQSMRLFDKTPDDLARACQFTPEALEQAALLSTNGDKPGTWLSTQITGSGQLSWHPPRGHRPYPGARFYVHAGSVFLPAAWDKQSRQPLVILGSHRIRLPLAQRILAWLRGRFALRVS
;
A
#
# COMPACT_ATOMS: atom_id res chain seq x y z
N MET A 1 4.31 -22.33 -33.87
CA MET A 1 5.30 -21.76 -32.93
C MET A 1 5.12 -20.24 -32.97
N LEU A 2 4.88 -19.56 -31.84
CA LEU A 2 4.62 -18.11 -31.85
C LEU A 2 5.91 -17.36 -32.24
N ASP A 3 5.83 -16.51 -33.26
CA ASP A 3 6.94 -15.66 -33.69
C ASP A 3 6.91 -14.33 -32.91
N ALA A 4 8.03 -14.01 -32.27
CA ALA A 4 8.23 -12.79 -31.47
C ALA A 4 8.02 -11.50 -32.30
N ARG A 5 8.10 -11.57 -33.64
CA ARG A 5 7.83 -10.44 -34.54
C ARG A 5 6.40 -9.92 -34.44
N HIS A 6 5.43 -10.78 -34.14
CA HIS A 6 4.01 -10.42 -34.05
C HIS A 6 3.58 -9.93 -32.66
N VAL A 7 4.50 -9.82 -31.70
CA VAL A 7 4.21 -9.30 -30.37
C VAL A 7 4.11 -7.78 -30.40
N ILE A 8 2.99 -7.21 -29.96
CA ILE A 8 2.78 -5.76 -29.89
C ILE A 8 3.37 -5.24 -28.57
N ILE A 9 4.26 -4.26 -28.64
CA ILE A 9 4.85 -3.62 -27.46
C ILE A 9 3.86 -2.61 -26.87
N THR A 10 3.42 -2.82 -25.63
CA THR A 10 2.53 -1.88 -24.93
C THR A 10 3.26 -0.64 -24.42
N HIS A 11 2.52 0.41 -24.05
CA HIS A 11 3.11 1.58 -23.38
C HIS A 11 3.80 1.21 -22.07
N SER A 12 3.26 0.27 -21.29
CA SER A 12 3.88 -0.14 -20.02
C SER A 12 5.25 -0.81 -20.22
N ALA A 13 5.39 -1.67 -21.24
CA ALA A 13 6.69 -2.25 -21.58
C ALA A 13 7.67 -1.19 -22.07
N ALA A 14 7.22 -0.27 -22.94
CA ALA A 14 8.04 0.82 -23.44
C ALA A 14 8.52 1.76 -22.32
N ASP A 15 7.65 2.12 -21.37
CA ASP A 15 7.99 2.99 -20.24
C ASP A 15 9.02 2.36 -19.30
N ARG A 16 8.93 1.03 -19.07
CA ARG A 16 9.94 0.30 -18.29
C ARG A 16 11.30 0.29 -18.98
N ALA A 17 11.34 0.04 -20.29
CA ALA A 17 12.58 0.10 -21.04
C ALA A 17 13.15 1.52 -21.10
N ALA A 18 12.30 2.53 -21.29
CA ALA A 18 12.67 3.94 -21.29
C ALA A 18 13.40 4.33 -19.99
N ALA A 19 12.84 3.94 -18.85
CA ALA A 19 13.42 4.22 -17.53
C ALA A 19 14.81 3.62 -17.32
N ILE A 20 15.09 2.46 -17.94
CA ILE A 20 16.37 1.75 -17.80
C ILE A 20 17.40 2.26 -18.83
N LEU A 21 16.97 2.51 -20.06
CA LEU A 21 17.85 2.89 -21.17
C LEU A 21 18.13 4.40 -21.23
N GLY A 22 17.44 5.22 -20.42
CA GLY A 22 17.51 6.67 -20.50
C GLY A 22 16.86 7.22 -21.78
N TYR A 23 15.90 6.48 -22.35
CA TYR A 23 15.21 6.83 -23.58
C TYR A 23 13.86 7.49 -23.29
N ASN A 24 13.30 8.21 -24.24
CA ASN A 24 11.86 8.50 -24.22
C ASN A 24 11.05 7.25 -24.64
N ARG A 25 9.74 7.25 -24.37
CA ARG A 25 8.84 6.12 -24.68
C ARG A 25 8.92 5.66 -26.14
N ALA A 26 8.96 6.60 -27.09
CA ALA A 26 8.98 6.27 -28.51
C ALA A 26 10.30 5.58 -28.91
N GLN A 27 11.43 6.12 -28.44
CA GLN A 27 12.76 5.54 -28.63
C GLN A 27 12.85 4.13 -28.01
N ALA A 28 12.35 3.96 -26.78
CA ALA A 28 12.31 2.67 -26.10
C ALA A 28 11.43 1.64 -26.82
N ARG A 29 10.27 2.07 -27.35
CA ARG A 29 9.39 1.21 -28.14
C ARG A 29 10.08 0.74 -29.41
N THR A 30 10.68 1.66 -30.18
CA THR A 30 11.43 1.32 -31.41
C THR A 30 12.60 0.38 -31.10
N TRP A 31 13.30 0.61 -30.00
CA TRP A 31 14.39 -0.26 -29.56
C TRP A 31 13.89 -1.68 -29.23
N LEU A 32 12.82 -1.80 -28.43
CA LEU A 32 12.20 -3.10 -28.11
C LEU A 32 11.70 -3.82 -29.37
N ASP A 33 11.11 -3.09 -30.31
CA ASP A 33 10.61 -3.64 -31.57
C ASP A 33 11.71 -4.20 -32.48
N ARG A 34 12.92 -3.63 -32.38
CA ARG A 34 14.11 -4.15 -33.04
C ARG A 34 14.65 -5.38 -32.31
N GLU A 35 14.81 -5.31 -30.99
CA GLU A 35 15.41 -6.41 -30.22
C GLU A 35 14.52 -7.64 -30.16
N LYS A 36 13.18 -7.50 -30.11
CA LYS A 36 12.25 -8.64 -30.08
C LYS A 36 12.43 -9.57 -31.28
N ARG A 37 12.91 -9.05 -32.43
CA ARG A 37 13.16 -9.84 -33.65
C ARG A 37 14.29 -10.86 -33.49
N LYS A 38 15.17 -10.64 -32.50
CA LYS A 38 16.25 -11.58 -32.10
C LYS A 38 15.78 -12.55 -31.01
N GLY A 39 14.62 -12.29 -30.42
CA GLY A 39 14.08 -13.07 -29.32
C GLY A 39 13.28 -14.27 -29.79
N ARG A 40 13.09 -15.22 -28.89
CA ARG A 40 12.24 -16.41 -29.06
C ARG A 40 11.14 -16.42 -28.02
N VAL A 41 9.98 -16.99 -28.37
CA VAL A 41 8.90 -17.18 -27.40
C VAL A 41 9.17 -18.44 -26.60
N VAL A 42 9.12 -18.33 -25.27
CA VAL A 42 9.36 -19.42 -24.33
C VAL A 42 8.27 -19.46 -23.26
N ASP A 43 8.03 -20.65 -22.73
CA ASP A 43 7.16 -20.92 -21.57
C ASP A 43 7.96 -21.14 -20.27
N ARG A 44 9.28 -21.32 -20.39
CA ARG A 44 10.24 -21.44 -19.28
C ARG A 44 11.38 -20.46 -19.45
N LEU A 45 11.74 -19.81 -18.34
CA LEU A 45 12.79 -18.80 -18.33
C LEU A 45 14.08 -19.32 -17.69
N PRO A 46 15.25 -18.92 -18.21
CA PRO A 46 16.53 -19.22 -17.59
C PRO A 46 16.72 -18.42 -16.29
N HIS A 47 17.71 -18.81 -15.49
CA HIS A 47 18.18 -18.00 -14.38
C HIS A 47 18.68 -16.63 -14.90
N PRO A 48 18.45 -15.49 -14.20
CA PRO A 48 17.86 -15.33 -12.88
C PRO A 48 16.32 -15.26 -12.85
N PHE A 49 15.65 -15.47 -13.98
CA PHE A 49 14.20 -15.30 -14.09
C PHE A 49 13.40 -16.59 -13.89
N SER A 50 14.05 -17.68 -13.49
CA SER A 50 13.42 -18.94 -13.12
C SER A 50 12.35 -18.72 -12.05
N GLY A 51 11.08 -18.87 -12.41
CA GLY A 51 9.92 -18.67 -11.51
C GLY A 51 9.13 -17.37 -11.71
N LYS A 52 9.58 -16.47 -12.59
CA LYS A 52 8.75 -15.31 -13.01
C LYS A 52 7.47 -15.82 -13.69
N ARG A 53 6.37 -15.08 -13.49
CA ARG A 53 5.05 -15.40 -14.05
C ARG A 53 4.62 -14.34 -15.04
N SER A 54 3.88 -14.81 -16.05
CA SER A 54 3.25 -14.02 -17.09
C SER A 54 1.78 -14.41 -17.15
N ARG A 55 0.88 -13.48 -17.48
CA ARG A 55 -0.57 -13.78 -17.50
C ARG A 55 -0.93 -14.89 -18.49
N SER A 56 -0.19 -14.98 -19.59
CA SER A 56 -0.34 -16.03 -20.59
C SER A 56 0.53 -17.27 -20.33
N GLY A 57 1.38 -17.26 -19.30
CA GLY A 57 2.44 -18.25 -19.11
C GLY A 57 3.63 -18.13 -20.07
N HIS A 58 3.56 -17.24 -21.07
CA HIS A 58 4.58 -17.10 -22.11
C HIS A 58 5.38 -15.80 -21.98
N PHE A 59 6.59 -15.81 -22.54
CA PHE A 59 7.53 -14.71 -22.55
C PHE A 59 8.21 -14.61 -23.93
N VAL A 60 8.66 -13.41 -24.31
CA VAL A 60 9.74 -13.29 -25.29
C VAL A 60 11.05 -13.22 -24.53
N LEU A 61 11.95 -14.16 -24.79
CA LEU A 61 13.32 -14.18 -24.28
C LEU A 61 14.25 -13.68 -25.39
N ILE A 62 14.96 -12.58 -25.13
CA ILE A 62 16.11 -12.15 -25.94
C ILE A 62 17.34 -12.54 -25.14
N ASP A 63 18.08 -13.52 -25.66
CA ASP A 63 19.13 -14.20 -24.91
C ASP A 63 20.12 -13.20 -24.30
N GLU A 64 20.35 -13.40 -23.00
CA GLU A 64 21.21 -12.58 -22.12
C GLU A 64 20.91 -11.08 -22.11
N THR A 65 19.82 -10.62 -22.72
CA THR A 65 19.52 -9.19 -22.86
C THR A 65 18.32 -8.80 -22.02
N LEU A 66 17.15 -9.36 -22.31
CA LEU A 66 15.93 -9.10 -21.55
C LEU A 66 14.86 -10.16 -21.78
N ILE A 67 13.86 -10.16 -20.89
CA ILE A 67 12.61 -10.90 -21.05
C ILE A 67 11.45 -9.92 -21.20
N MET A 68 10.43 -10.29 -21.96
CA MET A 68 9.15 -9.58 -22.04
C MET A 68 8.00 -10.48 -21.63
N GLN A 69 7.17 -10.02 -20.71
CA GLN A 69 5.99 -10.73 -20.23
C GLN A 69 4.85 -10.56 -21.23
N LEU A 70 4.22 -11.67 -21.61
CA LEU A 70 3.15 -11.66 -22.62
C LEU A 70 1.76 -11.81 -22.02
N THR A 71 0.78 -11.14 -22.62
CA THR A 71 -0.63 -11.46 -22.45
C THR A 71 -1.27 -11.63 -23.82
N ARG A 72 -2.40 -12.32 -23.86
CA ARG A 72 -3.22 -12.44 -25.06
C ARG A 72 -4.45 -11.54 -24.94
N THR A 73 -4.81 -10.84 -26.01
CA THR A 73 -6.08 -10.11 -26.09
C THR A 73 -7.23 -11.07 -26.41
N GLU A 74 -8.47 -10.63 -26.22
CA GLU A 74 -9.66 -11.37 -26.64
C GLU A 74 -9.67 -11.63 -28.16
N LYS A 75 -9.07 -10.73 -28.94
CA LYS A 75 -8.87 -10.86 -30.39
C LYS A 75 -7.72 -11.81 -30.76
N GLY A 76 -7.05 -12.39 -29.77
CA GLY A 76 -5.99 -13.36 -29.96
C GLY A 76 -4.59 -12.78 -30.17
N GLU A 77 -4.41 -11.46 -30.09
CA GLU A 77 -3.13 -10.76 -30.29
C GLU A 77 -2.24 -10.90 -29.06
N TRP A 78 -0.93 -10.94 -29.29
CA TRP A 78 0.07 -11.04 -28.22
C TRP A 78 0.61 -9.67 -27.86
N LEU A 79 0.48 -9.27 -26.60
CA LEU A 79 0.98 -7.99 -26.10
C LEU A 79 2.11 -8.20 -25.10
N ALA A 80 3.23 -7.50 -25.28
CA ALA A 80 4.26 -7.40 -24.26
C ALA A 80 3.85 -6.35 -23.21
N THR A 81 3.46 -6.81 -22.01
CA THR A 81 2.96 -5.95 -20.92
C THR A 81 4.05 -5.41 -20.00
N GLY A 82 5.26 -5.95 -20.09
CA GLY A 82 6.42 -5.49 -19.33
C GLY A 82 7.70 -6.09 -19.87
N CYS A 83 8.84 -5.49 -19.52
CA CYS A 83 10.17 -6.01 -19.84
C CYS A 83 11.08 -5.98 -18.59
N GLU A 84 12.08 -6.86 -18.56
CA GLU A 84 13.08 -6.95 -17.50
C GLU A 84 14.43 -7.37 -18.10
N PHE A 85 15.49 -6.61 -17.85
CA PHE A 85 16.81 -6.83 -18.43
C PHE A 85 17.64 -7.79 -17.59
N PHE A 86 18.49 -8.58 -18.24
CA PHE A 86 19.45 -9.42 -17.53
C PHE A 86 20.43 -8.53 -16.76
N PRO A 87 20.70 -8.83 -15.47
CA PRO A 87 21.64 -8.06 -14.67
C PRO A 87 23.06 -7.99 -15.27
N ALA A 88 23.51 -9.07 -15.91
CA ALA A 88 24.83 -9.11 -16.56
C ALA A 88 24.94 -8.09 -17.71
N TRP A 89 23.91 -8.02 -18.55
CA TRP A 89 23.82 -7.07 -19.66
C TRP A 89 23.78 -5.62 -19.18
N LEU A 90 23.02 -5.36 -18.11
CA LEU A 90 22.97 -4.03 -17.51
C LEU A 90 24.35 -3.62 -17.03
N ARG A 91 25.05 -4.48 -16.27
CA ARG A 91 26.41 -4.22 -15.78
C ARG A 91 27.40 -3.96 -16.92
N ALA A 92 27.36 -4.78 -17.97
CA ALA A 92 28.23 -4.62 -19.13
C ALA A 92 28.06 -3.26 -19.85
N ARG A 93 26.94 -2.57 -19.63
CA ARG A 93 26.63 -1.26 -20.23
C ARG A 93 26.70 -0.10 -19.25
N GLY A 94 27.17 -0.34 -18.02
CA GLY A 94 27.13 0.66 -16.96
C GLY A 94 25.71 1.06 -16.54
N LEU A 95 24.70 0.31 -16.98
CA LEU A 95 23.28 0.47 -16.63
C LEU A 95 22.88 -0.40 -15.44
N GLY A 96 23.77 -1.31 -15.03
CA GLY A 96 23.62 -2.11 -13.83
C GLY A 96 23.90 -1.20 -12.65
N GLY A 97 22.84 -0.74 -12.00
CA GLY A 97 22.96 0.07 -10.78
C GLY A 97 23.98 -0.53 -9.82
N GLU A 98 24.67 0.35 -9.10
CA GLU A 98 25.62 0.00 -8.05
C GLU A 98 25.03 -1.11 -7.16
N LYS A 99 25.84 -2.11 -6.79
CA LYS A 99 25.40 -3.19 -5.91
C LYS A 99 25.23 -2.63 -4.51
N ILE A 100 24.10 -1.98 -4.29
CA ILE A 100 23.76 -1.31 -3.05
C ILE A 100 23.25 -2.38 -2.09
N ASP A 101 23.96 -2.56 -0.97
CA ASP A 101 23.49 -3.39 0.14
C ASP A 101 22.44 -2.60 0.94
N PRO A 102 21.15 -2.99 0.93
CA PRO A 102 20.13 -2.28 1.69
C PRO A 102 20.37 -2.31 3.21
N PHE A 103 21.13 -3.29 3.72
CA PHE A 103 21.41 -3.45 5.14
C PHE A 103 22.53 -2.52 5.64
N ALA A 104 23.29 -1.92 4.73
CA ALA A 104 24.34 -0.95 5.04
C ALA A 104 23.82 0.51 5.01
N LEU A 105 22.59 0.74 4.54
CA LEU A 105 22.03 2.08 4.38
C LEU A 105 21.27 2.54 5.63
N ALA A 106 21.45 3.81 5.99
CA ALA A 106 20.66 4.48 7.03
C ALA A 106 19.35 5.07 6.47
N SER A 107 18.34 5.28 7.34
CA SER A 107 16.95 5.66 7.03
C SER A 107 16.73 6.47 5.75
N ASN A 108 17.32 7.66 5.66
CA ASN A 108 17.15 8.56 4.51
C ASN A 108 17.77 8.00 3.22
N GLU A 109 18.97 7.44 3.32
CA GLU A 109 19.67 6.84 2.18
C GLU A 109 18.90 5.63 1.65
N LEU A 110 18.43 4.77 2.55
CA LEU A 110 17.59 3.62 2.21
C LEU A 110 16.31 4.08 1.52
N THR A 111 15.60 5.04 2.11
CA THR A 111 14.32 5.56 1.61
C THR A 111 14.45 6.20 0.23
N ALA A 112 15.57 6.89 -0.04
CA ALA A 112 15.85 7.49 -1.35
C ALA A 112 15.99 6.45 -2.46
N ARG A 113 16.42 5.21 -2.13
CA ARG A 113 16.58 4.10 -3.08
C ARG A 113 15.30 3.28 -3.29
N ILE A 114 14.20 3.61 -2.60
CA ILE A 114 12.91 2.92 -2.69
C ILE A 114 12.01 3.55 -3.75
N GLY A 115 11.59 2.71 -4.70
CA GLY A 115 10.46 2.94 -5.59
C GLY A 115 9.19 2.33 -4.99
N PHE A 116 8.06 3.02 -5.10
CA PHE A 116 6.77 2.56 -4.59
C PHE A 116 5.89 2.07 -5.73
N SER A 117 5.38 0.84 -5.63
CA SER A 117 4.34 0.36 -6.53
C SER A 117 3.00 1.10 -6.30
N GLU A 118 2.13 1.11 -7.30
CA GLU A 118 0.75 1.66 -7.16
C GLU A 118 0.02 1.00 -5.98
N HIS A 119 0.16 -0.33 -5.86
CA HIS A 119 -0.45 -1.08 -4.78
C HIS A 119 0.07 -0.67 -3.39
N ALA A 120 1.37 -0.41 -3.25
CA ALA A 120 1.94 0.07 -1.99
C ALA A 120 1.38 1.43 -1.58
N LEU A 121 1.24 2.36 -2.54
CA LEU A 121 0.68 3.68 -2.28
C LEU A 121 -0.81 3.62 -1.94
N ASP A 122 -1.59 2.81 -2.67
CA ASP A 122 -3.01 2.61 -2.36
C ASP A 122 -3.20 2.05 -0.95
N ARG A 123 -2.41 1.03 -0.56
CA ARG A 123 -2.49 0.43 0.77
C ARG A 123 -2.04 1.36 1.88
N TYR A 124 -1.00 2.16 1.63
CA TYR A 124 -0.60 3.22 2.55
C TYR A 124 -1.74 4.22 2.75
N ALA A 125 -2.26 4.79 1.66
CA ALA A 125 -3.29 5.82 1.70
C ALA A 125 -4.57 5.37 2.43
N GLN A 126 -5.00 4.13 2.18
CA GLN A 126 -6.15 3.52 2.85
C GLN A 126 -5.95 3.36 4.36
N ARG A 127 -4.71 3.16 4.82
CA ARG A 127 -4.38 2.81 6.20
C ARG A 127 -3.91 4.00 7.02
N THR A 128 -3.30 5.02 6.42
CA THR A 128 -2.62 6.07 7.18
C THR A 128 -2.93 7.48 6.70
N ALA A 129 -3.29 7.69 5.43
CA ALA A 129 -3.41 9.03 4.86
C ALA A 129 -4.84 9.53 4.66
N GLY A 130 -5.85 8.88 5.25
CA GLY A 130 -7.21 9.43 5.25
C GLY A 130 -8.05 9.14 4.00
N PHE A 131 -7.54 8.36 3.03
CA PHE A 131 -8.24 8.16 1.77
C PHE A 131 -9.18 6.94 1.86
N PRO A 132 -10.47 7.10 1.46
CA PRO A 132 -11.42 5.98 1.44
C PRO A 132 -10.98 4.91 0.44
N GLU A 133 -11.58 3.72 0.53
CA GLU A 133 -11.35 2.57 -0.37
C GLU A 133 -11.80 2.86 -1.82
N ARG A 134 -11.10 3.75 -2.49
CA ARG A 134 -11.24 4.06 -3.91
C ARG A 134 -9.86 4.11 -4.53
N ARG A 135 -9.82 4.00 -5.86
CA ARG A 135 -8.59 4.25 -6.61
C ARG A 135 -8.18 5.71 -6.42
N LEU A 136 -6.92 5.92 -6.02
CA LEU A 136 -6.34 7.25 -5.85
C LEU A 136 -6.14 7.92 -7.22
N SER A 137 -6.40 9.22 -7.30
CA SER A 137 -5.93 10.05 -8.40
C SER A 137 -4.40 10.19 -8.36
N ASP A 138 -3.78 10.62 -9.47
CA ASP A 138 -2.32 10.74 -9.55
C ASP A 138 -1.76 11.74 -8.52
N TRP A 139 -2.45 12.86 -8.31
CA TRP A 139 -2.08 13.83 -7.27
C TRP A 139 -2.16 13.25 -5.86
N GLU A 140 -3.18 12.44 -5.54
CA GLU A 140 -3.30 11.77 -4.24
C GLU A 140 -2.19 10.73 -4.03
N LYS A 141 -1.78 10.03 -5.10
CA LYS A 141 -0.63 9.11 -5.06
C LYS A 141 0.67 9.84 -4.78
N ASP A 142 0.87 11.01 -5.39
CA ASP A 142 2.06 11.82 -5.13
C ASP A 142 2.11 12.32 -3.69
N GLN A 143 0.98 12.73 -3.13
CA GLN A 143 0.87 13.07 -1.70
C GLN A 143 1.17 11.87 -0.79
N ALA A 144 0.52 10.73 -1.05
CA ALA A 144 0.74 9.51 -0.30
C ALA A 144 2.21 9.08 -0.33
N LYS A 145 2.86 9.18 -1.49
CA LYS A 145 4.28 8.89 -1.68
C LYS A 145 5.17 9.86 -0.89
N ALA A 146 4.86 11.15 -0.91
CA ALA A 146 5.63 12.16 -0.18
C ALA A 146 5.52 11.96 1.34
N GLU A 147 4.32 11.69 1.87
CA GLU A 147 4.12 11.38 3.28
C GLU A 147 4.80 10.08 3.69
N LEU A 148 4.63 9.01 2.92
CA LEU A 148 5.26 7.72 3.23
C LEU A 148 6.79 7.87 3.25
N ARG A 149 7.38 8.60 2.31
CA ARG A 149 8.83 8.91 2.35
C ARG A 149 9.21 9.65 3.62
N ARG A 150 8.46 10.70 4.00
CA ARG A 150 8.72 11.46 5.23
C ARG A 150 8.66 10.57 6.48
N GLN A 151 7.74 9.62 6.54
CA GLN A 151 7.66 8.68 7.66
C GLN A 151 8.87 7.74 7.69
N LEU A 152 9.16 7.07 6.57
CA LEU A 152 10.28 6.12 6.47
C LEU A 152 11.64 6.79 6.71
N SER A 153 11.80 8.03 6.26
CA SER A 153 13.02 8.82 6.46
C SER A 153 13.43 8.98 7.93
N ARG A 154 12.52 8.79 8.90
CA ARG A 154 12.81 8.96 10.33
C ARG A 154 13.62 7.78 10.89
N ASP A 155 13.15 6.55 10.71
CA ASP A 155 13.67 5.38 11.42
C ASP A 155 13.67 4.08 10.59
N ALA A 156 13.43 4.18 9.27
CA ALA A 156 13.39 2.98 8.44
C ALA A 156 14.74 2.27 8.37
N HIS A 157 14.72 0.94 8.48
CA HIS A 157 15.88 0.10 8.27
C HIS A 157 15.50 -1.18 7.52
N ALA A 158 16.48 -1.76 6.83
CA ALA A 158 16.31 -3.03 6.16
C ALA A 158 16.45 -4.20 7.14
N SER A 159 15.59 -5.20 7.02
CA SER A 159 15.62 -6.44 7.80
C SER A 159 15.53 -7.65 6.88
N ARG A 160 16.36 -8.67 7.15
CA ARG A 160 16.25 -9.99 6.50
C ARG A 160 15.07 -10.77 7.06
N GLU A 161 14.75 -10.53 8.32
CA GLU A 161 13.69 -11.20 9.05
C GLU A 161 12.39 -10.42 8.93
N ARG A 162 11.32 -11.17 8.70
CA ARG A 162 9.98 -10.61 8.78
C ARG A 162 9.63 -10.33 10.26
N PRO A 163 8.87 -9.26 10.55
CA PRO A 163 8.29 -9.08 11.88
C PRO A 163 7.43 -10.29 12.27
N ALA A 164 7.39 -10.64 13.56
CA ALA A 164 6.64 -11.81 14.05
C ALA A 164 5.14 -11.77 13.70
N TRP A 165 4.58 -10.57 13.54
CA TRP A 165 3.17 -10.36 13.16
C TRP A 165 2.93 -10.44 11.64
N TYR A 166 3.97 -10.50 10.81
CA TYR A 166 3.85 -10.62 9.36
C TYR A 166 3.44 -12.05 8.96
N ARG A 167 2.27 -12.19 8.34
CA ARG A 167 1.67 -13.50 8.03
C ARG A 167 1.78 -13.94 6.56
N SER A 168 2.26 -13.09 5.66
CA SER A 168 2.36 -13.46 4.26
C SER A 168 3.48 -14.50 4.04
N ARG A 169 3.22 -15.44 3.12
CA ARG A 169 4.17 -16.47 2.67
C ARG A 169 4.87 -16.09 1.38
N THR A 170 4.53 -14.94 0.78
CA THR A 170 5.17 -14.49 -0.44
C THR A 170 6.66 -14.27 -0.19
N PRO A 171 7.56 -14.90 -0.97
CA PRO A 171 8.98 -14.64 -0.84
C PRO A 171 9.25 -13.17 -1.20
N ASN A 172 10.02 -12.50 -0.37
CA ASN A 172 10.51 -11.14 -0.59
C ASN A 172 12.02 -11.17 -0.39
N ASP A 173 12.72 -10.24 -1.01
CA ASP A 173 14.19 -10.25 -0.97
C ASP A 173 14.69 -9.71 0.37
N PHE A 174 13.95 -8.75 0.95
CA PHE A 174 14.10 -8.24 2.31
C PHE A 174 12.84 -7.45 2.72
N PHE A 175 12.85 -6.89 3.92
CA PHE A 175 11.80 -6.05 4.46
C PHE A 175 12.36 -4.68 4.84
N VAL A 176 11.57 -3.63 4.69
CA VAL A 176 11.83 -2.34 5.34
C VAL A 176 10.88 -2.20 6.51
N VAL A 177 11.43 -1.95 7.68
CA VAL A 177 10.70 -1.80 8.94
C VAL A 177 10.88 -0.37 9.43
N ALA A 178 9.78 0.26 9.87
CA ALA A 178 9.75 1.65 10.33
C ALA A 178 8.72 1.83 11.44
N GLU A 179 8.67 3.03 12.01
CA GLU A 179 7.80 3.42 13.14
C GLU A 179 7.92 2.43 14.32
N GLY A 180 9.15 2.15 14.74
CA GLY A 180 9.42 1.21 15.84
C GLY A 180 8.84 -0.19 15.64
N GLY A 181 8.73 -0.65 14.38
CA GLY A 181 8.25 -1.99 14.04
C GLY A 181 6.77 -2.08 13.65
N GLU A 182 6.06 -0.95 13.63
CA GLU A 182 4.63 -0.89 13.28
C GLU A 182 4.40 -1.01 11.78
N ILE A 183 5.28 -0.42 10.98
CA ILE A 183 5.21 -0.49 9.51
C ILE A 183 6.19 -1.53 9.01
N CYS A 184 5.72 -2.40 8.11
CA CYS A 184 6.54 -3.36 7.39
C CYS A 184 6.22 -3.31 5.89
N ILE A 185 7.26 -3.13 5.10
CA ILE A 185 7.18 -3.02 3.64
C ILE A 185 8.01 -4.17 3.04
N PRO A 186 7.38 -5.20 2.48
CA PRO A 186 8.09 -6.22 1.72
C PRO A 186 8.70 -5.62 0.45
N MET A 187 9.99 -5.92 0.25
CA MET A 187 10.78 -5.35 -0.82
C MET A 187 11.15 -6.39 -1.87
N ARG A 188 11.24 -5.92 -3.11
CA ARG A 188 11.93 -6.61 -4.20
C ARG A 188 13.12 -5.83 -4.68
N HIS A 189 14.20 -6.51 -4.94
CA HIS A 189 15.35 -5.98 -5.62
C HIS A 189 15.06 -5.98 -7.13
N THR A 190 15.16 -4.80 -7.73
CA THR A 190 14.94 -4.54 -9.15
C THR A 190 16.23 -3.94 -9.72
N PRO A 191 17.21 -4.77 -10.11
CA PRO A 191 18.50 -4.30 -10.60
C PRO A 191 18.35 -3.40 -11.83
N GLY A 192 19.17 -2.35 -11.93
CA GLY A 192 19.18 -1.42 -13.07
C GLY A 192 18.02 -0.41 -13.11
N SER A 193 17.19 -0.37 -12.08
CA SER A 193 16.25 0.73 -11.85
C SER A 193 16.95 1.89 -11.13
N ALA A 194 16.56 3.13 -11.43
CA ALA A 194 16.98 4.31 -10.67
C ALA A 194 16.68 4.18 -9.16
N THR A 195 15.62 3.43 -8.83
CA THR A 195 15.32 2.97 -7.47
C THR A 195 15.47 1.45 -7.42
N PRO A 196 16.62 0.91 -6.93
CA PRO A 196 16.93 -0.51 -6.99
C PRO A 196 16.01 -1.36 -6.11
N PHE A 197 15.27 -0.75 -5.17
CA PHE A 197 14.35 -1.47 -4.29
C PHE A 197 12.92 -1.05 -4.58
N THR A 198 12.03 -2.02 -4.79
CA THR A 198 10.61 -1.79 -5.06
C THR A 198 9.76 -2.26 -3.89
N ALA A 199 9.02 -1.33 -3.29
CA ALA A 199 8.01 -1.60 -2.27
C ALA A 199 6.76 -2.22 -2.89
N LEU A 200 6.43 -3.44 -2.48
CA LEU A 200 5.31 -4.21 -3.05
C LEU A 200 3.95 -3.87 -2.42
N THR A 201 3.94 -3.62 -1.11
CA THR A 201 2.78 -3.23 -0.33
C THR A 201 3.27 -2.54 0.95
N VAL A 202 2.41 -1.80 1.65
CA VAL A 202 2.71 -1.28 2.99
C VAL A 202 1.81 -1.95 4.00
N LEU A 203 2.36 -2.71 4.93
CA LEU A 203 1.61 -3.39 6.00
C LEU A 203 1.78 -2.62 7.31
N HIS A 204 0.74 -2.68 8.15
CA HIS A 204 0.75 -2.06 9.47
C HIS A 204 0.37 -3.11 10.52
N GLN A 205 1.06 -3.12 11.66
CA GLN A 205 0.88 -4.13 12.70
C GLN A 205 -0.56 -4.19 13.24
N SER A 206 -1.26 -3.06 13.29
CA SER A 206 -2.66 -3.01 13.72
C SER A 206 -3.65 -3.71 12.78
N MET A 207 -3.24 -4.16 11.58
CA MET A 207 -4.12 -4.86 10.63
C MET A 207 -4.86 -6.04 11.27
N ARG A 208 -4.22 -6.77 12.19
CA ARG A 208 -4.86 -7.88 12.92
C ARG A 208 -6.10 -7.48 13.74
N LEU A 209 -6.25 -6.19 14.05
CA LEU A 209 -7.41 -5.66 14.78
C LEU A 209 -8.63 -5.52 13.86
N PHE A 210 -8.40 -5.33 12.55
CA PHE A 210 -9.46 -5.20 11.55
C PHE A 210 -10.08 -6.55 11.17
N ASP A 211 -9.37 -7.65 11.45
CA ASP A 211 -9.86 -9.02 11.23
C ASP A 211 -10.69 -9.57 12.42
N LYS A 212 -10.90 -8.76 13.47
CA LYS A 212 -11.63 -9.19 14.68
C LYS A 212 -13.12 -9.30 14.42
N THR A 213 -13.74 -10.33 15.01
CA THR A 213 -15.20 -10.40 15.14
C THR A 213 -15.72 -9.24 16.01
N PRO A 214 -16.99 -8.83 15.90
CA PRO A 214 -17.59 -7.84 16.79
C PRO A 214 -17.36 -8.12 18.29
N ASP A 215 -17.48 -9.37 18.71
CA ASP A 215 -17.23 -9.81 20.09
C ASP A 215 -15.76 -9.63 20.50
N ASP A 216 -14.83 -10.08 19.65
CA ASP A 216 -13.40 -9.92 19.88
C ASP A 216 -12.93 -8.47 19.85
N LEU A 217 -13.64 -7.64 19.08
CA LEU A 217 -13.41 -6.21 18.99
C LEU A 217 -13.88 -5.53 20.28
N ALA A 218 -15.08 -5.86 20.78
CA ALA A 218 -15.58 -5.36 22.06
C ALA A 218 -14.63 -5.72 23.22
N ARG A 219 -14.13 -6.97 23.26
CA ARG A 219 -13.13 -7.39 24.26
C ARG A 219 -11.79 -6.65 24.15
N ALA A 220 -11.43 -6.19 22.97
CA ALA A 220 -10.19 -5.45 22.71
C ALA A 220 -10.29 -3.96 23.09
N CYS A 221 -11.49 -3.47 23.40
CA CYS A 221 -11.73 -2.08 23.79
C CYS A 221 -11.59 -1.85 25.29
N GLN A 222 -10.99 -0.71 25.64
CA GLN A 222 -10.99 -0.11 26.97
C GLN A 222 -11.62 1.27 26.85
N PHE A 223 -12.46 1.67 27.82
CA PHE A 223 -13.17 2.95 27.76
C PHE A 223 -12.54 3.97 28.73
N THR A 224 -12.26 5.18 28.25
CA THR A 224 -11.90 6.30 29.12
C THR A 224 -13.12 6.82 29.89
N PRO A 225 -12.92 7.54 31.01
CA PRO A 225 -14.02 8.21 31.71
C PRO A 225 -14.85 9.11 30.79
N GLU A 226 -14.20 9.90 29.94
CA GLU A 226 -14.86 10.79 28.97
C GLU A 226 -15.76 10.00 28.00
N ALA A 227 -15.28 8.86 27.48
CA ALA A 227 -16.09 8.01 26.61
C ALA A 227 -17.35 7.48 27.32
N LEU A 228 -17.23 7.13 28.60
CA LEU A 228 -18.33 6.63 29.41
C LEU A 228 -19.34 7.74 29.74
N GLU A 229 -18.89 8.94 30.06
CA GLU A 229 -19.74 10.11 30.29
C GLU A 229 -20.54 10.47 29.03
N GLN A 230 -19.88 10.52 27.87
CA GLN A 230 -20.54 10.78 26.59
C GLN A 230 -21.52 9.66 26.23
N ALA A 231 -21.20 8.40 26.52
CA ALA A 231 -22.10 7.28 26.30
C ALA A 231 -23.33 7.33 27.22
N ALA A 232 -23.21 7.79 28.46
CA ALA A 232 -24.36 7.98 29.36
C ALA A 232 -25.41 8.92 28.76
N LEU A 233 -24.96 10.02 28.12
CA LEU A 233 -25.83 10.97 27.43
C LEU A 233 -26.52 10.40 26.18
N LEU A 234 -25.93 9.35 25.59
CA LEU A 234 -26.44 8.72 24.36
C LEU A 234 -27.34 7.52 24.64
N SER A 235 -27.13 6.84 25.77
CA SER A 235 -27.91 5.68 26.18
C SER A 235 -29.33 6.08 26.58
N THR A 236 -30.34 5.36 26.09
CA THR A 236 -31.76 5.66 26.36
C THR A 236 -32.41 4.71 27.37
N ASN A 237 -31.74 3.61 27.72
CA ASN A 237 -32.38 2.46 28.37
C ASN A 237 -31.90 2.22 29.82
N GLY A 238 -31.17 3.16 30.43
CA GLY A 238 -30.69 3.03 31.82
C GLY A 238 -29.55 2.02 32.03
N ASP A 239 -29.04 1.41 30.96
CA ASP A 239 -27.87 0.54 31.01
C ASP A 239 -26.62 1.29 31.49
N LYS A 240 -25.72 0.59 32.20
CA LYS A 240 -24.40 1.14 32.51
C LYS A 240 -23.66 1.50 31.21
N PRO A 241 -23.08 2.71 31.06
CA PRO A 241 -22.56 3.18 29.77
C PRO A 241 -21.55 2.24 29.10
N GLY A 242 -20.64 1.64 29.87
CA GLY A 242 -19.65 0.69 29.34
C GLY A 242 -20.27 -0.62 28.85
N THR A 243 -21.31 -1.12 29.52
CA THR A 243 -22.06 -2.30 29.10
C THR A 243 -22.84 -2.01 27.82
N TRP A 244 -23.52 -0.87 27.76
CA TRP A 244 -24.22 -0.42 26.57
C TRP A 244 -23.28 -0.30 25.35
N LEU A 245 -22.13 0.36 25.50
CA LEU A 245 -21.12 0.47 24.44
C LEU A 245 -20.64 -0.91 23.98
N SER A 246 -20.33 -1.80 24.93
CA SER A 246 -19.90 -3.17 24.62
C SER A 246 -20.97 -3.92 23.83
N THR A 247 -22.25 -3.77 24.18
CA THR A 247 -23.38 -4.36 23.45
C THR A 247 -23.50 -3.79 22.03
N GLN A 248 -23.34 -2.48 21.84
CA GLN A 248 -23.35 -1.88 20.50
C GLN A 248 -22.22 -2.45 19.62
N ILE A 249 -21.01 -2.58 20.18
CA ILE A 249 -19.86 -3.14 19.47
C ILE A 249 -20.08 -4.63 19.18
N THR A 250 -20.59 -5.41 20.14
CA THR A 250 -20.90 -6.84 19.95
C THR A 250 -21.94 -7.03 18.84
N GLY A 251 -22.95 -6.15 18.76
CA GLY A 251 -24.01 -6.27 17.76
C GLY A 251 -23.60 -5.93 16.33
N SER A 252 -22.63 -5.02 16.11
CA SER A 252 -22.32 -4.51 14.76
C SER A 252 -20.95 -3.82 14.62
N GLY A 253 -20.05 -4.05 15.57
CA GLY A 253 -18.75 -3.41 15.68
C GLY A 253 -17.86 -3.65 14.47
N GLN A 254 -17.37 -2.58 13.85
CA GLN A 254 -16.38 -2.62 12.78
C GLN A 254 -15.30 -1.58 13.02
N LEU A 255 -14.04 -1.99 12.91
CA LEU A 255 -12.90 -1.07 13.01
C LEU A 255 -12.64 -0.40 11.66
N SER A 256 -12.41 0.90 11.69
CA SER A 256 -12.09 1.74 10.54
C SER A 256 -10.84 2.56 10.83
N TRP A 257 -10.05 2.82 9.79
CA TRP A 257 -8.94 3.77 9.85
C TRP A 257 -9.43 5.22 9.88
N HIS A 258 -10.64 5.46 9.37
CA HIS A 258 -11.17 6.79 9.11
C HIS A 258 -12.46 7.05 9.88
N PRO A 259 -12.71 8.30 10.31
CA PRO A 259 -13.98 8.66 10.91
C PRO A 259 -15.12 8.49 9.90
N PRO A 260 -16.38 8.37 10.35
CA PRO A 260 -17.51 8.36 9.45
C PRO A 260 -17.55 9.63 8.60
N ARG A 261 -18.08 9.52 7.38
CA ARG A 261 -18.12 10.63 6.43
C ARG A 261 -18.82 11.87 7.04
N GLY A 262 -18.14 13.01 6.95
CA GLY A 262 -18.64 14.29 7.47
C GLY A 262 -18.20 14.61 8.89
N HIS A 263 -17.53 13.67 9.58
CA HIS A 263 -16.88 13.91 10.86
C HIS A 263 -15.41 14.27 10.65
N ARG A 264 -14.90 15.13 11.53
CA ARG A 264 -13.46 15.46 11.55
C ARG A 264 -12.69 14.36 12.27
N PRO A 265 -11.41 14.15 11.95
CA PRO A 265 -10.54 13.30 12.75
C PRO A 265 -10.53 13.76 14.21
N TYR A 266 -10.66 12.81 15.14
CA TYR A 266 -10.65 13.09 16.58
C TYR A 266 -9.20 13.19 17.07
N PRO A 267 -8.83 14.22 17.87
CA PRO A 267 -7.47 14.37 18.38
C PRO A 267 -6.99 13.13 19.16
N GLY A 268 -5.83 12.59 18.79
CA GLY A 268 -5.27 11.39 19.44
C GLY A 268 -5.90 10.05 19.00
N ALA A 269 -6.98 10.07 18.22
CA ALA A 269 -7.55 8.85 17.66
C ALA A 269 -6.70 8.32 16.50
N ARG A 270 -6.34 7.04 16.56
CA ARG A 270 -5.68 6.31 15.48
C ARG A 270 -6.69 5.54 14.64
N PHE A 271 -7.76 5.04 15.26
CA PHE A 271 -8.81 4.26 14.61
C PHE A 271 -10.21 4.73 15.07
N TYR A 272 -11.24 4.18 14.45
CA TYR A 272 -12.64 4.46 14.75
C TYR A 272 -13.43 3.14 14.77
N VAL A 273 -14.11 2.84 15.88
CA VAL A 273 -15.03 1.71 15.96
C VAL A 273 -16.42 2.18 15.59
N HIS A 274 -17.00 1.64 14.53
CA HIS A 274 -18.38 1.88 14.12
C HIS A 274 -19.27 0.83 14.78
N ALA A 275 -20.28 1.26 15.54
CA ALA A 275 -21.14 0.37 16.31
C ALA A 275 -22.59 0.91 16.28
N GLY A 276 -23.41 0.32 15.41
CA GLY A 276 -24.81 0.70 15.24
C GLY A 276 -24.97 2.15 14.80
N SER A 277 -25.48 2.99 15.70
CA SER A 277 -25.71 4.42 15.45
C SER A 277 -24.59 5.33 15.97
N VAL A 278 -23.57 4.76 16.62
CA VAL A 278 -22.43 5.50 17.18
C VAL A 278 -21.11 5.11 16.53
N PHE A 279 -20.15 6.02 16.61
CA PHE A 279 -18.76 5.73 16.34
C PHE A 279 -17.90 6.17 17.52
N LEU A 280 -16.82 5.42 17.75
CA LEU A 280 -15.97 5.52 18.92
C LEU A 280 -14.53 5.77 18.46
N PRO A 281 -14.01 7.01 18.55
CA PRO A 281 -12.60 7.28 18.29
C PRO A 281 -11.72 6.49 19.27
N ALA A 282 -10.70 5.82 18.76
CA ALA A 282 -9.83 4.94 19.53
C ALA A 282 -8.36 5.31 19.35
N ALA A 283 -7.65 5.54 20.45
CA ALA A 283 -6.20 5.48 20.48
C ALA A 283 -5.73 4.02 20.42
N TRP A 284 -4.49 3.82 19.99
CA TRP A 284 -3.89 2.50 19.89
C TRP A 284 -2.77 2.32 20.91
N ASP A 285 -2.99 1.43 21.88
CA ASP A 285 -1.94 0.94 22.76
C ASP A 285 -1.50 -0.45 22.30
N LYS A 286 -0.34 -0.51 21.64
CA LYS A 286 0.19 -1.76 21.09
C LYS A 286 0.68 -2.76 22.14
N GLN A 287 0.92 -2.32 23.38
CA GLN A 287 1.44 -3.17 24.46
C GLN A 287 0.32 -3.76 25.32
N SER A 288 -0.87 -3.17 25.29
CA SER A 288 -2.03 -3.65 26.05
C SER A 288 -2.69 -4.90 25.44
N ARG A 289 -3.27 -5.73 26.32
CA ARG A 289 -4.19 -6.81 25.92
C ARG A 289 -5.52 -6.28 25.38
N GLN A 290 -5.88 -5.06 25.76
CA GLN A 290 -7.02 -4.29 25.24
C GLN A 290 -6.46 -3.10 24.45
N PRO A 291 -6.01 -3.33 23.22
CA PRO A 291 -5.21 -2.35 22.49
C PRO A 291 -6.00 -1.11 22.02
N LEU A 292 -7.32 -1.12 22.09
CA LEU A 292 -8.17 -0.02 21.61
C LEU A 292 -8.66 0.81 22.80
N VAL A 293 -8.02 1.95 23.05
CA VAL A 293 -8.45 2.88 24.11
C VAL A 293 -9.46 3.85 23.50
N ILE A 294 -10.74 3.64 23.79
CA ILE A 294 -11.85 4.46 23.33
C ILE A 294 -11.83 5.81 24.04
N LEU A 295 -11.63 6.87 23.26
CA LEU A 295 -11.45 8.24 23.73
C LEU A 295 -12.78 8.99 23.89
N GLY A 296 -13.80 8.62 23.12
CA GLY A 296 -15.10 9.29 23.11
C GLY A 296 -16.20 8.44 22.49
N SER A 297 -17.43 8.96 22.49
CA SER A 297 -18.59 8.34 21.88
C SER A 297 -19.46 9.38 21.18
N HIS A 298 -19.74 9.16 19.89
CA HIS A 298 -20.45 10.13 19.04
C HIS A 298 -21.49 9.45 18.15
N ARG A 299 -22.56 10.17 17.79
CA ARG A 299 -23.54 9.68 16.81
C ARG A 299 -22.98 9.75 15.39
N ILE A 300 -23.18 8.69 14.61
CA ILE A 300 -22.80 8.65 13.19
C ILE A 300 -23.62 9.67 12.39
N ARG A 301 -24.94 9.73 12.63
CA ARG A 301 -25.83 10.67 11.93
C ARG A 301 -25.76 12.05 12.57
N LEU A 302 -25.12 12.98 11.89
CA LEU A 302 -25.18 14.41 12.20
C LEU A 302 -26.56 14.97 11.76
N PRO A 303 -27.18 15.87 12.54
CA PRO A 303 -28.33 16.66 12.10
C PRO A 303 -28.05 17.35 10.76
N LEU A 304 -29.07 17.49 9.91
CA LEU A 304 -28.95 18.03 8.55
C LEU A 304 -28.19 19.37 8.51
N ALA A 305 -28.47 20.26 9.47
CA ALA A 305 -27.82 21.57 9.59
C ALA A 305 -26.29 21.46 9.78
N GLN A 306 -25.80 20.52 10.60
CA GLN A 306 -24.36 20.32 10.80
C GLN A 306 -23.69 19.70 9.58
N ARG A 307 -24.40 18.85 8.82
CA ARG A 307 -23.90 18.31 7.54
C ARG A 307 -23.74 19.40 6.49
N ILE A 308 -24.72 20.32 6.41
CA ILE A 308 -24.67 21.48 5.52
C ILE A 308 -23.51 22.41 5.92
N LEU A 309 -23.36 22.73 7.20
CA LEU A 309 -22.25 23.55 7.71
C LEU A 309 -20.87 22.93 7.46
N ALA A 310 -20.71 21.62 7.68
CA ALA A 310 -19.46 20.93 7.41
C ALA A 310 -19.14 20.91 5.90
N TRP A 311 -20.13 20.68 5.05
CA TRP A 311 -19.99 20.75 3.60
C TRP A 311 -19.62 22.16 3.13
N LEU A 312 -20.31 23.19 3.63
CA LEU A 312 -20.01 24.59 3.30
C LEU A 312 -18.59 24.98 3.75
N ARG A 313 -18.17 24.61 4.96
CA ARG A 313 -16.81 24.90 5.45
C ARG A 313 -15.73 24.18 4.65
N GLY A 314 -15.96 22.93 4.25
CA GLY A 314 -15.02 22.17 3.43
C GLY A 314 -14.95 22.66 1.98
N ARG A 315 -16.06 23.17 1.43
CA ARG A 315 -16.15 23.68 0.05
C ARG A 315 -15.61 25.09 -0.10
N PHE A 316 -15.80 25.94 0.91
CA PHE A 316 -15.52 27.38 0.82
C PHE A 316 -14.38 27.86 1.71
N ALA A 317 -13.68 26.96 2.44
CA ALA A 317 -12.58 27.30 3.34
C ALA A 317 -12.86 28.55 4.19
N LEU A 318 -14.09 28.66 4.71
CA LEU A 318 -14.50 29.80 5.53
C LEU A 318 -13.68 29.79 6.82
N ARG A 319 -12.55 30.50 6.81
CA ARG A 319 -11.84 30.96 8.00
C ARG A 319 -12.75 31.98 8.66
N VAL A 320 -13.43 31.56 9.72
CA VAL A 320 -14.01 32.51 10.67
C VAL A 320 -12.90 32.80 11.66
N SER A 321 -12.44 34.06 11.64
CA SER A 321 -11.64 34.72 12.66
C SER A 321 -12.32 34.68 14.02
#